data_AF-A0A3D0D6G8-F1
#
_entry.id   AF-A0A3D0D6G8-F1
#
_cell.length_a   1.000
_cell.length_b   1.000
_cell.length_c   1.000
_cell.angle_alpha   90.00
_cell.angle_beta   90.00
_cell.angle_gamma   90.00
#
_symmetry.space_group_name_H-M   'P 1'
#
loop_
_entity.id
_entity.type
_entity.pdbx_description
1 polymer ?
#
loop_
_entity_poly.entity_id
_entity_poly.type
_entity_poly.pdbx_seq_one_letter_code
_entity_poly.pdbx_strand_id
1 'polypeptide(L)'
;MLATDIRDGTLWHNREVKRQLAERKPYSVLNAECPLPSESTQAQPSVLSTQEAALSRLQRAFGYTSEELQVVLKPMVWEGHEPIGSMGDDTPQAVLSEQSRPLAHYFKQRFAEVTNPPIDPLREASFMSLRIHLGRWPALLESEPRVERLVLESPIITPALLGTIERARPSFHLDATFPVDDENGDSLTLTRALARLHNEAEAAIHRGVELLVLDDSATGPDRLPIPSVLAVASLHHHLIRKGLRTRCSLIAFSGAARDTHSLAVLIGYGANAVCPWLALATAEAIGAEGYRGERLAATETTANFLHASAAGLLKIMSKMGIATVESYCGAQIFEAIGLSQALVERHFAGTPSRVGGIGLNEIEAEVRRWHAAAFAGEGLTVAHEHAIAGLAPQPGSRREQ
;
A
#
# COMPACT_ATOMS: atom_id res chain seq x y z
N MET A 1 -16.07 28.53 13.77
CA MET A 1 -17.36 28.22 14.38
C MET A 1 -17.83 29.42 15.20
N LEU A 2 -19.14 29.62 15.26
CA LEU A 2 -19.83 30.61 16.09
C LEU A 2 -21.03 29.86 16.68
N ALA A 3 -21.28 29.97 17.98
CA ALA A 3 -22.35 29.24 18.65
C ALA A 3 -23.06 30.12 19.68
N THR A 4 -24.31 29.82 19.99
CA THR A 4 -25.08 30.50 21.03
C THR A 4 -25.71 29.44 21.93
N ASP A 5 -25.55 29.54 23.26
CA ASP A 5 -26.33 28.73 24.20
C ASP A 5 -27.70 29.40 24.39
N ILE A 6 -28.76 28.70 23.99
CA ILE A 6 -30.14 29.20 24.00
C ILE A 6 -30.67 29.32 25.44
N ARG A 7 -30.15 28.55 26.40
CA ARG A 7 -30.59 28.58 27.80
C ARG A 7 -30.07 29.82 28.52
N ASP A 8 -28.81 30.14 28.25
CA ASP A 8 -28.09 31.20 28.97
C ASP A 8 -27.98 32.50 28.15
N GLY A 9 -28.47 32.49 26.90
CA GLY A 9 -28.42 33.62 25.98
C GLY A 9 -26.99 34.05 25.58
N THR A 10 -26.00 33.19 25.79
CA THR A 10 -24.57 33.55 25.63
C THR A 10 -24.08 33.24 24.22
N LEU A 11 -23.44 34.21 23.57
CA LEU A 11 -22.74 34.04 22.30
C LEU A 11 -21.29 33.60 22.55
N TRP A 12 -20.85 32.55 21.87
CA TRP A 12 -19.48 32.05 21.88
C TRP A 12 -18.83 32.18 20.51
N HIS A 13 -17.68 32.86 20.47
CA HIS A 13 -16.84 32.98 19.30
C HIS A 13 -15.93 31.75 19.11
N ASN A 14 -15.32 31.63 17.92
CA ASN A 14 -14.56 30.46 17.49
C ASN A 14 -13.52 29.94 18.49
N ARG A 15 -12.76 30.85 19.12
CA ARG A 15 -11.73 30.47 20.10
C ARG A 15 -12.33 29.94 21.40
N GLU A 16 -13.43 30.54 21.84
CA GLU A 16 -14.10 30.18 23.10
C GLU A 16 -14.72 28.79 22.99
N VAL A 17 -15.44 28.53 21.88
CA VAL A 17 -16.01 27.21 21.59
C VAL A 17 -14.91 26.15 21.57
N LYS A 18 -13.82 26.39 20.85
CA LYS A 18 -12.71 25.43 20.74
C LYS A 18 -11.99 25.20 22.07
N ARG A 19 -11.76 26.27 22.85
CA ARG A 19 -11.11 26.17 24.16
C ARG A 19 -11.93 25.34 25.13
N GLN A 20 -13.24 25.62 25.26
CA GLN A 20 -14.12 24.85 26.13
C GLN A 20 -14.14 23.36 25.77
N LEU A 21 -14.14 23.03 24.47
CA LEU A 21 -14.09 21.64 24.00
C LEU A 21 -12.74 20.97 24.31
N ALA A 22 -11.63 21.69 24.10
CA ALA A 22 -10.29 21.20 24.36
C ALA A 22 -10.00 21.00 25.86
N GLU A 23 -10.62 21.78 26.74
CA GLU A 23 -10.46 21.68 28.20
C GLU A 23 -11.25 20.51 28.81
N ARG A 24 -12.16 19.87 28.07
CA ARG A 24 -12.97 18.76 28.61
C ARG A 24 -12.15 17.54 29.02
N LYS A 25 -11.00 17.31 28.36
CA LYS A 25 -10.14 16.14 28.55
C LYS A 25 -8.68 16.50 28.30
N PRO A 26 -7.71 15.74 28.85
CA PRO A 26 -6.28 16.06 28.73
C PRO A 26 -5.71 15.66 27.35
N TYR A 27 -6.27 16.19 26.25
CA TYR A 27 -5.87 15.81 24.88
C TYR A 27 -4.38 16.02 24.58
N SER A 28 -3.75 17.02 25.19
CA SER A 28 -2.31 17.27 25.01
C SER A 28 -1.45 16.12 25.54
N VAL A 29 -1.79 15.57 26.70
CA VAL A 29 -1.09 14.43 27.31
C VAL A 29 -1.31 13.19 26.45
N LEU A 30 -2.55 12.94 26.05
CA LEU A 30 -2.93 11.79 25.22
C LEU A 30 -2.23 11.81 23.86
N ASN A 31 -2.11 12.98 23.23
CA ASN A 31 -1.39 13.11 21.97
C ASN A 31 0.11 12.89 22.11
N ALA A 32 0.71 13.28 23.24
CA ALA A 32 2.14 13.07 23.51
C ALA A 32 2.48 11.59 23.76
N GLU A 33 1.50 10.81 24.22
CA GLU A 33 1.62 9.37 24.44
C GLU A 33 1.43 8.54 23.15
N CYS A 34 0.95 9.15 22.04
CA CYS A 34 0.78 8.47 20.77
C CYS A 34 2.13 7.99 20.22
N PRO A 35 2.32 6.68 19.98
CA PRO A 35 3.55 6.18 19.41
C PRO A 35 3.70 6.64 17.95
N LEU A 36 4.81 7.30 17.66
CA LEU A 36 5.25 7.72 16.33
C LEU A 36 6.51 6.92 15.96
N PRO A 37 6.36 5.74 15.32
CA PRO A 37 7.50 4.98 14.85
C PRO A 37 8.29 5.83 13.84
N SER A 38 9.58 5.98 14.09
CA SER A 38 10.51 6.60 13.15
C SER A 38 11.61 5.61 12.79
N GLU A 39 12.08 5.69 11.55
CA GLU A 39 13.28 4.96 11.17
C GLU A 39 14.48 5.55 11.91
N SER A 40 15.30 4.68 12.51
CA SER A 40 16.63 5.09 12.94
C SER A 40 17.44 5.48 11.71
N THR A 41 18.18 6.59 11.77
CA THR A 41 19.04 7.12 10.67
C THR A 41 20.14 6.15 10.21
N GLN A 42 20.27 4.98 10.84
CA GLN A 42 21.16 3.92 10.40
C GLN A 42 20.48 3.13 9.28
N ALA A 43 20.94 3.38 8.06
CA ALA A 43 20.55 2.61 6.88
C ALA A 43 20.79 1.12 7.12
N GLN A 44 19.72 0.33 7.11
CA GLN A 44 19.87 -1.10 6.95
C GLN A 44 19.93 -1.38 5.44
N PRO A 45 20.99 -2.04 4.94
CA PRO A 45 21.07 -2.38 3.53
C PRO A 45 19.87 -3.25 3.14
N SER A 46 19.25 -2.90 2.01
CA SER A 46 18.16 -3.69 1.41
C SER A 46 18.58 -5.15 1.29
N VAL A 47 17.72 -6.04 1.78
CA VAL A 47 17.89 -7.50 1.81
C VAL A 47 18.05 -8.09 0.40
N LEU A 48 17.71 -7.33 -0.64
CA LEU A 48 17.74 -7.75 -2.06
C LEU A 48 18.98 -7.27 -2.83
N SER A 49 19.91 -6.57 -2.18
CA SER A 49 21.07 -5.93 -2.80
C SER A 49 22.10 -6.88 -3.43
N THR A 50 21.90 -8.20 -3.40
CA THR A 50 23.00 -9.14 -3.69
C THR A 50 23.01 -9.77 -5.08
N GLN A 51 21.94 -9.72 -5.90
CA GLN A 51 21.99 -10.24 -7.28
C GLN A 51 21.08 -9.47 -8.27
N GLU A 52 21.68 -8.69 -9.18
CA GLU A 52 20.98 -7.96 -10.26
C GLU A 52 20.09 -8.88 -11.12
N ALA A 53 20.54 -10.12 -11.36
CA ALA A 53 19.77 -11.12 -12.10
C ALA A 53 18.48 -11.53 -11.38
N ALA A 54 18.50 -11.63 -10.04
CA ALA A 54 17.31 -11.93 -9.25
C ALA A 54 16.33 -10.75 -9.25
N LEU A 55 16.84 -9.51 -9.14
CA LEU A 55 16.03 -8.29 -9.19
C LEU A 55 15.32 -8.15 -10.55
N SER A 56 16.03 -8.34 -11.67
CA SER A 56 15.44 -8.25 -13.00
C SER A 56 14.36 -9.32 -13.25
N ARG A 57 14.53 -10.52 -12.71
CA ARG A 57 13.51 -11.58 -12.79
C ARG A 57 12.26 -11.19 -12.01
N LEU A 58 12.40 -10.73 -10.77
CA LEU A 58 11.27 -10.27 -9.97
C LEU A 58 10.55 -9.10 -10.65
N GLN A 59 11.28 -8.11 -11.17
CA GLN A 59 10.72 -7.02 -11.97
C GLN A 59 9.85 -7.55 -13.12
N ARG A 60 10.33 -8.52 -13.89
CA ARG A 60 9.54 -9.15 -14.97
C ARG A 60 8.31 -9.88 -14.44
N ALA A 61 8.42 -10.60 -13.33
CA ALA A 61 7.31 -11.35 -12.73
C ALA A 61 6.17 -10.42 -12.26
N PHE A 62 6.52 -9.20 -11.83
CA PHE A 62 5.55 -8.15 -11.49
C PHE A 62 5.17 -7.25 -12.68
N GLY A 63 5.65 -7.53 -13.90
CA GLY A 63 5.30 -6.79 -15.10
C GLY A 63 5.93 -5.39 -15.19
N TYR A 64 7.14 -5.20 -14.65
CA TYR A 64 7.94 -3.99 -14.88
C TYR A 64 8.49 -3.99 -16.29
N THR A 65 8.45 -2.82 -16.93
CA THR A 65 9.01 -2.60 -18.26
C THR A 65 10.22 -1.70 -18.21
N SER A 66 11.14 -1.84 -19.16
CA SER A 66 12.32 -0.97 -19.26
C SER A 66 11.95 0.50 -19.44
N GLU A 67 10.83 0.78 -20.11
CA GLU A 67 10.30 2.14 -20.25
C GLU A 67 9.90 2.73 -18.91
N GLU A 68 9.13 2.01 -18.08
CA GLU A 68 8.79 2.48 -16.73
C GLU A 68 10.03 2.73 -15.87
N LEU A 69 11.05 1.86 -15.95
CA LEU A 69 12.29 2.05 -15.21
C LEU A 69 12.99 3.36 -15.61
N GLN A 70 13.10 3.65 -16.91
CA GLN A 70 13.83 4.81 -17.41
C GLN A 70 13.03 6.11 -17.38
N VAL A 71 11.72 6.05 -17.63
CA VAL A 71 10.86 7.24 -17.78
C VAL A 71 10.13 7.57 -16.47
N VAL A 72 9.86 6.59 -15.60
CA VAL A 72 9.11 6.83 -14.36
C VAL A 72 10.01 6.76 -13.13
N LEU A 73 10.64 5.62 -12.87
CA LEU A 73 11.40 5.43 -11.63
C LEU A 73 12.67 6.26 -11.61
N LYS A 74 13.40 6.35 -12.73
CA LYS A 74 14.66 7.08 -12.77
C LYS A 74 14.51 8.57 -12.45
N PRO A 75 13.54 9.33 -13.00
CA PRO A 75 13.27 10.70 -12.55
C PRO A 75 12.89 10.79 -11.07
N MET A 76 12.05 9.88 -10.57
CA MET A 76 11.68 9.87 -9.15
C MET A 76 12.89 9.68 -8.22
N VAL A 77 13.86 8.87 -8.64
CA VAL A 77 15.10 8.61 -7.91
C VAL A 77 16.07 9.80 -7.96
N TRP A 78 16.28 10.37 -9.15
CA TRP A 78 17.31 11.40 -9.35
C TRP A 78 16.83 12.82 -9.04
N GLU A 79 15.57 13.12 -9.35
CA GLU A 79 15.01 14.47 -9.22
C GLU A 79 14.07 14.60 -8.01
N GLY A 80 13.67 13.50 -7.39
CA GLY A 80 12.74 13.50 -6.25
C GLY A 80 11.32 13.95 -6.62
N HIS A 81 10.98 14.00 -7.91
CA HIS A 81 9.67 14.39 -8.41
C HIS A 81 9.18 13.36 -9.43
N GLU A 82 7.86 13.31 -9.65
CA GLU A 82 7.31 12.49 -10.73
C GLU A 82 7.80 13.00 -12.10
N PRO A 83 7.87 12.13 -13.12
CA PRO A 83 8.26 12.56 -14.45
C PRO A 83 7.23 13.50 -15.07
N ILE A 84 7.72 14.55 -15.75
CA ILE A 84 6.89 15.45 -16.54
C ILE A 84 6.94 15.01 -18.00
N GLY A 85 5.78 14.74 -18.58
CA GLY A 85 5.59 14.43 -20.00
C GLY A 85 4.77 15.49 -20.74
N SER A 86 4.59 15.30 -22.04
CA SER A 86 3.71 16.13 -22.89
C SER A 86 2.97 15.25 -23.90
N MET A 87 2.02 15.83 -24.65
CA MET A 87 1.08 15.13 -25.55
C MET A 87 0.00 14.32 -24.81
N GLY A 88 -0.99 13.85 -25.56
CA GLY A 88 -2.04 12.97 -25.04
C GLY A 88 -1.58 11.51 -24.95
N ASP A 89 -2.29 10.71 -24.15
CA ASP A 89 -2.11 9.26 -24.10
C ASP A 89 -2.76 8.63 -25.36
N ASP A 90 -1.92 8.27 -26.33
CA ASP A 90 -2.32 7.60 -27.58
C ASP A 90 -2.24 6.07 -27.45
N THR A 91 -2.03 5.55 -26.24
CA THR A 91 -2.00 4.10 -26.03
C THR A 91 -3.43 3.54 -25.90
N PRO A 92 -3.67 2.29 -26.37
CA PRO A 92 -4.97 1.65 -26.16
C PRO A 92 -5.31 1.57 -24.67
N GLN A 93 -6.61 1.67 -24.34
CA GLN A 93 -7.08 1.36 -22.99
C GLN A 93 -6.62 -0.03 -22.58
N ALA A 94 -6.38 -0.25 -21.28
CA ALA A 94 -5.74 -1.47 -20.77
C ALA A 94 -6.42 -2.76 -21.28
N VAL A 95 -7.76 -2.78 -21.30
CA VAL A 95 -8.58 -3.92 -21.79
C VAL A 95 -8.44 -4.20 -23.29
N LEU A 96 -8.01 -3.21 -24.09
CA LEU A 96 -7.79 -3.32 -25.54
C LEU A 96 -6.30 -3.47 -25.89
N SER A 97 -5.42 -3.47 -24.89
CA SER A 97 -3.99 -3.53 -25.13
C SER A 97 -3.56 -4.94 -25.50
N GLU A 98 -2.74 -5.07 -26.54
CA GLU A 98 -2.09 -6.35 -26.87
C GLU A 98 -0.98 -6.70 -25.86
N GLN A 99 -0.45 -5.69 -25.16
CA GLN A 99 0.53 -5.85 -24.11
C GLN A 99 -0.17 -5.99 -22.76
N SER A 100 0.29 -6.93 -21.93
CA SER A 100 -0.22 -7.06 -20.55
C SER A 100 0.00 -5.76 -19.77
N ARG A 101 -1.04 -5.27 -19.09
CA ARG A 101 -0.98 -4.05 -18.28
C ARG A 101 -1.28 -4.37 -16.80
N PRO A 102 -0.62 -3.72 -15.84
CA PRO A 102 -0.95 -3.87 -14.41
C PRO A 102 -2.42 -3.58 -14.12
N LEU A 103 -3.00 -4.30 -13.16
CA LEU A 103 -4.41 -4.14 -12.77
C LEU A 103 -4.75 -2.69 -12.37
N ALA A 104 -3.78 -1.94 -11.82
CA ALA A 104 -3.94 -0.52 -11.51
C ALA A 104 -4.38 0.32 -12.74
N HIS A 105 -3.95 -0.03 -13.96
CA HIS A 105 -4.22 0.75 -15.18
C HIS A 105 -5.70 0.75 -15.59
N TYR A 106 -6.48 -0.21 -15.09
CA TYR A 106 -7.93 -0.29 -15.31
C TYR A 106 -8.70 0.74 -14.48
N PHE A 107 -8.07 1.37 -13.48
CA PHE A 107 -8.68 2.37 -12.62
C PHE A 107 -8.27 3.78 -13.04
N LYS A 108 -9.21 4.58 -13.50
CA LYS A 108 -8.97 5.99 -13.84
C LYS A 108 -9.28 6.88 -12.66
N GLN A 109 -8.36 7.78 -12.32
CA GLN A 109 -8.52 8.74 -11.22
C GLN A 109 -9.72 9.65 -11.51
N ARG A 110 -10.66 9.72 -10.57
CA ARG A 110 -11.73 10.72 -10.63
C ARG A 110 -11.19 12.07 -10.16
N PHE A 111 -11.72 13.15 -10.70
CA PHE A 111 -11.37 14.50 -10.31
C PHE A 111 -12.64 15.35 -10.24
N ALA A 112 -12.56 16.45 -9.49
CA ALA A 112 -13.69 17.34 -9.29
C ALA A 112 -13.77 18.36 -10.43
N GLU A 113 -14.97 18.53 -10.97
CA GLU A 113 -15.31 19.57 -11.93
C GLU A 113 -16.58 20.26 -11.45
N VAL A 114 -16.56 21.60 -11.36
CA VAL A 114 -17.68 22.50 -11.01
C VAL A 114 -18.23 22.36 -9.58
N THR A 115 -18.57 21.13 -9.18
CA THR A 115 -19.29 20.79 -7.94
C THR A 115 -18.51 21.12 -6.68
N ASN A 116 -17.21 20.85 -6.66
CA ASN A 116 -16.29 21.24 -5.60
C ASN A 116 -14.92 21.61 -6.21
N PRO A 117 -14.17 22.55 -5.62
CA PRO A 117 -12.88 22.93 -6.15
C PRO A 117 -11.78 21.92 -5.79
N PRO A 118 -10.81 21.68 -6.69
CA PRO A 118 -9.55 21.02 -6.32
C PRO A 118 -8.70 21.94 -5.42
N ILE A 119 -7.73 21.35 -4.72
CA ILE A 119 -6.76 22.06 -3.87
C ILE A 119 -5.43 22.19 -4.64
N ASP A 120 -4.68 23.27 -4.43
CA ASP A 120 -3.29 23.38 -4.91
C ASP A 120 -2.34 22.63 -3.96
N PRO A 121 -1.78 21.47 -4.35
CA PRO A 121 -0.98 20.63 -3.46
C PRO A 121 0.40 21.23 -3.15
N LEU A 122 0.81 22.30 -3.84
CA LEU A 122 2.09 22.99 -3.64
C LEU A 122 1.91 24.23 -2.78
N ARG A 123 0.94 25.09 -3.13
CA ARG A 123 0.71 26.38 -2.44
C ARG A 123 -0.09 26.22 -1.14
N GLU A 124 -0.96 25.22 -1.08
CA GLU A 124 -1.84 24.95 0.06
C GLU A 124 -1.46 23.65 0.79
N ALA A 125 -0.20 23.20 0.62
CA ALA A 125 0.32 21.97 1.22
C ALA A 125 0.15 21.91 2.75
N SER A 126 0.18 23.05 3.44
CA SER A 126 -0.02 23.15 4.89
C SER A 126 -1.42 22.75 5.36
N PHE A 127 -2.40 22.73 4.46
CA PHE A 127 -3.75 22.23 4.74
C PHE A 127 -3.91 20.74 4.44
N MET A 128 -2.93 20.11 3.80
CA MET A 128 -2.97 18.70 3.45
C MET A 128 -2.18 17.85 4.45
N SER A 129 -2.53 16.57 4.57
CA SER A 129 -1.83 15.64 5.44
C SER A 129 -1.82 14.22 4.88
N LEU A 130 -0.62 13.64 4.87
CA LEU A 130 -0.39 12.21 4.62
C LEU A 130 -0.32 11.39 5.91
N ARG A 131 -0.61 12.00 7.06
CA ARG A 131 -0.60 11.29 8.34
C ARG A 131 -1.69 10.23 8.36
N ILE A 132 -1.32 9.04 8.80
CA ILE A 132 -2.24 7.91 9.00
C ILE A 132 -2.10 7.33 10.39
N HIS A 133 -3.17 6.72 10.86
CA HIS A 133 -3.16 5.94 12.08
C HIS A 133 -3.27 4.44 11.76
N LEU A 134 -2.51 3.60 12.46
CA LEU A 134 -2.55 2.14 12.36
C LEU A 134 -3.03 1.50 13.66
N GLY A 135 -3.75 0.40 13.53
CA GLY A 135 -4.37 -0.35 14.62
C GLY A 135 -5.90 -0.27 14.59
N ARG A 136 -6.51 -0.73 15.68
CA ARG A 136 -7.97 -0.73 15.85
C ARG A 136 -8.54 0.69 15.97
N TRP A 137 -9.65 0.94 15.29
CA TRP A 137 -10.44 2.16 15.49
C TRP A 137 -11.21 2.08 16.81
N PRO A 138 -11.17 3.14 17.65
CA PRO A 138 -12.03 3.22 18.83
C PRO A 138 -13.50 3.34 18.41
N ALA A 139 -14.42 2.93 19.27
CA ALA A 139 -15.83 3.15 18.98
C ALA A 139 -16.13 4.65 19.00
N LEU A 140 -16.87 5.15 18.00
CA LEU A 140 -17.14 6.59 17.83
C LEU A 140 -17.86 7.23 19.02
N LEU A 141 -18.67 6.43 19.75
CA LEU A 141 -19.45 6.88 20.90
C LEU A 141 -18.74 6.63 22.24
N GLU A 142 -17.52 6.09 22.24
CA GLU A 142 -16.73 5.97 23.47
C GLU A 142 -16.40 7.37 23.99
N SER A 143 -16.77 7.62 25.24
CA SER A 143 -16.50 8.90 25.88
C SER A 143 -15.02 9.06 26.19
N GLU A 144 -14.29 7.98 26.50
CA GLU A 144 -12.88 8.02 26.87
C GLU A 144 -11.93 7.97 25.66
N PRO A 145 -11.03 8.96 25.51
CA PRO A 145 -10.06 8.98 24.44
C PRO A 145 -9.02 7.88 24.64
N ARG A 146 -8.72 7.12 23.58
CA ARG A 146 -7.68 6.08 23.57
C ARG A 146 -6.49 6.52 22.74
N VAL A 147 -5.29 6.24 23.24
CA VAL A 147 -3.99 6.56 22.61
C VAL A 147 -3.42 5.37 21.82
N GLU A 148 -4.20 4.31 21.67
CA GLU A 148 -3.69 2.99 21.28
C GLU A 148 -3.38 2.87 19.78
N ARG A 149 -3.20 3.92 18.98
CA ARG A 149 -2.87 3.78 17.55
C ARG A 149 -1.47 4.28 17.24
N LEU A 150 -0.79 3.56 16.36
CA LEU A 150 0.50 3.99 15.82
C LEU A 150 0.25 5.08 14.79
N VAL A 151 1.02 6.17 14.84
CA VAL A 151 0.89 7.27 13.90
C VAL A 151 2.06 7.25 12.94
N LEU A 152 1.79 7.32 11.63
CA LEU A 152 2.82 7.45 10.61
C LEU A 152 2.65 8.79 9.88
N GLU A 153 3.75 9.44 9.53
CA GLU A 153 3.74 10.73 8.81
C GLU A 153 3.34 10.58 7.33
N SER A 154 3.51 9.38 6.78
CA SER A 154 3.17 9.04 5.39
C SER A 154 2.61 7.61 5.34
N PRO A 155 1.69 7.31 4.40
CA PRO A 155 1.27 5.93 4.16
C PRO A 155 2.30 5.13 3.37
N ILE A 156 3.32 5.77 2.80
CA ILE A 156 4.35 5.10 2.01
C ILE A 156 5.53 4.84 2.93
N ILE A 157 5.81 3.56 3.20
CA ILE A 157 6.77 3.12 4.21
C ILE A 157 7.88 2.27 3.59
N THR A 158 9.04 2.23 4.24
CA THR A 158 10.13 1.31 3.87
C THR A 158 10.00 -0.02 4.61
N PRO A 159 10.71 -1.07 4.18
CA PRO A 159 10.84 -2.31 4.95
C PRO A 159 11.40 -2.08 6.36
N ALA A 160 12.31 -1.11 6.53
CA ALA A 160 12.90 -0.78 7.84
C ALA A 160 11.87 -0.15 8.80
N LEU A 161 11.00 0.73 8.29
CA LEU A 161 9.89 1.28 9.07
C LEU A 161 8.87 0.20 9.42
N LEU A 162 8.56 -0.72 8.49
CA LEU A 162 7.69 -1.86 8.78
C LEU A 162 8.25 -2.70 9.93
N GLY A 163 9.53 -3.07 9.90
CA GLY A 163 10.16 -3.80 11.01
C GLY A 163 10.16 -3.02 12.34
N THR A 164 10.11 -1.69 12.30
CA THR A 164 9.95 -0.85 13.51
C THR A 164 8.51 -0.85 14.02
N ILE A 165 7.53 -0.77 13.13
CA ILE A 165 6.10 -0.90 13.43
C ILE A 165 5.82 -2.26 14.10
N GLU A 166 6.41 -3.34 13.59
CA GLU A 166 6.19 -4.71 14.08
C GLU A 166 6.79 -4.98 15.45
N ARG A 167 7.90 -4.30 15.77
CA ARG A 167 8.45 -4.29 17.14
C ARG A 167 7.53 -3.59 18.14
N ALA A 168 6.81 -2.55 17.69
CA ALA A 168 5.88 -1.80 18.53
C ALA A 168 4.52 -2.50 18.67
N ARG A 169 4.06 -3.19 17.64
CA ARG A 169 2.76 -3.88 17.63
C ARG A 169 2.81 -5.13 16.75
N PRO A 170 2.39 -6.30 17.27
CA PRO A 170 2.36 -7.53 16.49
C PRO A 170 1.55 -7.40 15.19
N SER A 171 2.15 -7.80 14.08
CA SER A 171 1.53 -7.96 12.78
C SER A 171 1.26 -9.44 12.47
N PHE A 172 0.42 -9.69 11.47
CA PHE A 172 0.27 -11.01 10.87
C PHE A 172 0.46 -10.88 9.36
N HIS A 173 1.47 -11.59 8.84
CA HIS A 173 1.74 -11.65 7.41
C HIS A 173 0.78 -12.64 6.77
N LEU A 174 0.03 -12.12 5.80
CA LEU A 174 -0.82 -12.85 4.90
C LEU A 174 -0.05 -13.03 3.60
N ASP A 175 0.34 -14.27 3.33
CA ASP A 175 1.03 -14.65 2.11
C ASP A 175 0.13 -14.37 0.91
N ALA A 176 0.44 -13.33 0.15
CA ALA A 176 -0.29 -12.88 -1.03
C ALA A 176 0.26 -13.54 -2.31
N THR A 177 0.71 -14.79 -2.23
CA THR A 177 1.17 -15.59 -3.38
C THR A 177 0.48 -16.96 -3.44
N PHE A 178 0.45 -17.59 -4.62
CA PHE A 178 -0.12 -18.93 -4.81
C PHE A 178 0.79 -19.81 -5.68
N PRO A 179 0.77 -21.13 -5.49
CA PRO A 179 1.69 -22.02 -6.21
C PRO A 179 1.43 -22.01 -7.73
N VAL A 180 2.49 -22.20 -8.50
CA VAL A 180 2.40 -22.62 -9.91
C VAL A 180 1.84 -24.04 -9.90
N ASP A 181 0.85 -24.32 -10.76
CA ASP A 181 0.05 -25.56 -10.76
C ASP A 181 0.88 -26.82 -10.48
N ASP A 182 0.42 -27.68 -9.57
CA ASP A 182 1.00 -29.01 -9.39
C ASP A 182 0.78 -29.86 -10.67
N GLU A 183 1.73 -30.74 -10.99
CA GLU A 183 1.64 -31.72 -12.10
C GLU A 183 0.35 -32.59 -12.04
N ASN A 184 -0.34 -32.62 -10.90
CA ASN A 184 -1.60 -33.34 -10.67
C ASN A 184 -2.88 -32.57 -11.04
N GLY A 185 -2.79 -31.34 -11.52
CA GLY A 185 -3.93 -30.61 -12.12
C GLY A 185 -4.96 -30.03 -11.15
N ASP A 186 -4.74 -30.06 -9.83
CA ASP A 186 -5.57 -29.35 -8.85
C ASP A 186 -4.94 -28.00 -8.50
N SER A 187 -4.89 -27.10 -9.48
CA SER A 187 -4.29 -25.78 -9.30
C SER A 187 -5.05 -24.93 -8.29
N LEU A 188 -4.33 -24.28 -7.38
CA LEU A 188 -4.90 -23.24 -6.55
C LEU A 188 -5.17 -22.02 -7.44
N THR A 189 -6.42 -21.86 -7.89
CA THR A 189 -6.82 -20.68 -8.66
C THR A 189 -6.69 -19.40 -7.84
N LEU A 190 -6.57 -18.26 -8.51
CA LEU A 190 -6.58 -16.93 -7.91
C LEU A 190 -7.78 -16.74 -6.97
N THR A 191 -8.93 -17.33 -7.33
CA THR A 191 -10.15 -17.32 -6.50
C THR A 191 -9.94 -18.04 -5.17
N ARG A 192 -9.31 -19.23 -5.18
CA ARG A 192 -9.01 -19.99 -3.95
C ARG A 192 -7.96 -19.29 -3.11
N ALA A 193 -6.96 -18.66 -3.73
CA ALA A 193 -5.94 -17.88 -3.04
C ALA A 193 -6.54 -16.67 -2.30
N LEU A 194 -7.47 -15.95 -2.92
CA LEU A 194 -8.22 -14.86 -2.26
C LEU A 194 -9.09 -15.38 -1.10
N ALA A 195 -9.75 -16.53 -1.27
CA ALA A 195 -10.53 -17.13 -0.19
C ALA A 195 -9.65 -17.55 1.00
N ARG A 196 -8.44 -18.07 0.74
CA ARG A 196 -7.44 -18.37 1.78
C ARG A 196 -7.09 -17.11 2.56
N LEU A 197 -6.72 -16.02 1.86
CA LEU A 197 -6.40 -14.73 2.47
C LEU A 197 -7.53 -14.21 3.38
N HIS A 198 -8.77 -14.30 2.92
CA HIS A 198 -9.94 -13.91 3.70
C HIS A 198 -10.05 -14.70 5.01
N ASN A 199 -9.95 -16.04 4.94
CA ASN A 199 -10.10 -16.91 6.10
C ASN A 199 -8.96 -16.72 7.11
N GLU A 200 -7.72 -16.61 6.64
CA GLU A 200 -6.55 -16.37 7.48
C GLU A 200 -6.63 -15.01 8.19
N ALA A 201 -7.05 -13.97 7.47
CA ALA A 201 -7.24 -12.63 8.01
C ALA A 201 -8.35 -12.61 9.08
N GLU A 202 -9.50 -13.25 8.81
CA GLU A 202 -10.56 -13.41 9.81
C GLU A 202 -10.01 -14.09 11.07
N ALA A 203 -9.31 -15.22 10.93
CA ALA A 203 -8.76 -15.95 12.06
C ALA A 203 -7.74 -15.10 12.85
N ALA A 204 -6.87 -14.34 12.17
CA ALA A 204 -5.90 -13.46 12.80
C ALA A 204 -6.57 -12.34 13.62
N ILE A 205 -7.60 -11.69 13.05
CA ILE A 205 -8.35 -10.63 13.74
C ILE A 205 -9.09 -11.18 14.98
N HIS A 206 -9.65 -12.40 14.88
CA HIS A 206 -10.29 -13.05 16.03
C HIS A 206 -9.29 -13.39 17.14
N ARG A 207 -8.02 -13.67 16.81
CA ARG A 207 -6.92 -13.81 17.78
C ARG A 207 -6.42 -12.48 18.35
N GLY A 208 -6.96 -11.34 17.91
CA GLY A 208 -6.61 -10.02 18.43
C GLY A 208 -5.51 -9.30 17.64
N VAL A 209 -5.12 -9.80 16.46
CA VAL A 209 -4.16 -9.08 15.60
C VAL A 209 -4.83 -7.84 15.01
N GLU A 210 -4.16 -6.70 15.14
CA GLU A 210 -4.64 -5.42 14.61
C GLU A 210 -3.93 -4.98 13.32
N LEU A 211 -2.77 -5.52 13.01
CA LEU A 211 -2.00 -5.18 11.81
C LEU A 211 -1.92 -6.40 10.89
N LEU A 212 -2.48 -6.29 9.69
CA LEU A 212 -2.40 -7.34 8.67
C LEU A 212 -1.50 -6.85 7.54
N VAL A 213 -0.45 -7.62 7.23
CA VAL A 213 0.49 -7.33 6.15
C VAL A 213 0.19 -8.27 4.99
N LEU A 214 -0.29 -7.75 3.87
CA LEU A 214 -0.44 -8.51 2.62
C LEU A 214 0.91 -8.53 1.93
N ASP A 215 1.54 -9.71 1.88
CA ASP A 215 2.95 -9.87 1.55
C ASP A 215 3.14 -10.70 0.27
N ASP A 216 3.58 -10.07 -0.81
CA ASP A 216 3.86 -10.73 -2.09
C ASP A 216 5.35 -11.07 -2.29
N SER A 217 6.19 -10.92 -1.27
CA SER A 217 7.65 -11.13 -1.36
C SER A 217 8.07 -12.59 -1.55
N ALA A 218 7.20 -13.54 -1.23
CA ALA A 218 7.40 -14.96 -1.50
C ALA A 218 7.30 -15.32 -3.00
N THR A 219 7.11 -14.34 -3.89
CA THR A 219 7.10 -14.54 -5.34
C THR A 219 8.42 -15.11 -5.82
N GLY A 220 8.37 -16.20 -6.58
CA GLY A 220 9.54 -16.93 -7.02
C GLY A 220 9.19 -17.96 -8.11
N PRO A 221 10.12 -18.86 -8.46
CA PRO A 221 9.91 -19.84 -9.54
C PRO A 221 8.64 -20.69 -9.36
N ASP A 222 8.30 -21.05 -8.12
CA ASP A 222 7.15 -21.92 -7.82
C ASP A 222 5.92 -21.15 -7.30
N ARG A 223 5.99 -19.81 -7.24
CA ARG A 223 4.96 -18.98 -6.59
C ARG A 223 4.61 -17.73 -7.39
N LEU A 224 3.35 -17.61 -7.78
CA LEU A 224 2.78 -16.46 -8.47
C LEU A 224 2.28 -15.39 -7.47
N PRO A 225 2.47 -14.09 -7.76
CA PRO A 225 1.90 -13.02 -6.94
C PRO A 225 0.38 -12.89 -7.19
N ILE A 226 -0.39 -12.69 -6.13
CA ILE A 226 -1.75 -12.14 -6.24
C ILE A 226 -1.60 -10.65 -6.54
N PRO A 227 -2.25 -10.09 -7.58
CA PRO A 227 -2.20 -8.66 -7.85
C PRO A 227 -2.56 -7.86 -6.59
N SER A 228 -1.64 -7.01 -6.11
CA SER A 228 -1.78 -6.38 -4.79
C SER A 228 -3.04 -5.54 -4.64
N VAL A 229 -3.45 -4.84 -5.70
CA VAL A 229 -4.71 -4.09 -5.77
C VAL A 229 -5.91 -5.01 -5.51
N LEU A 230 -5.92 -6.21 -6.12
CA LEU A 230 -6.99 -7.20 -5.93
C LEU A 230 -6.95 -7.79 -4.53
N ALA A 231 -5.77 -8.14 -4.00
CA ALA A 231 -5.60 -8.68 -2.66
C ALA A 231 -6.13 -7.70 -1.60
N VAL A 232 -5.70 -6.43 -1.67
CA VAL A 232 -6.11 -5.36 -0.75
C VAL A 232 -7.61 -5.11 -0.85
N ALA A 233 -8.13 -4.86 -2.05
CA ALA A 233 -9.53 -4.49 -2.22
C ALA A 233 -10.47 -5.63 -1.82
N SER A 234 -10.16 -6.86 -2.25
CA SER A 234 -10.91 -8.06 -1.91
C SER A 234 -11.01 -8.23 -0.39
N LEU A 235 -9.87 -8.17 0.30
CA LEU A 235 -9.83 -8.31 1.75
C LEU A 235 -10.53 -7.15 2.45
N HIS A 236 -10.31 -5.91 1.99
CA HIS A 236 -10.96 -4.72 2.53
C HIS A 236 -12.49 -4.86 2.53
N HIS A 237 -13.07 -5.17 1.38
CA HIS A 237 -14.52 -5.34 1.23
C HIS A 237 -15.04 -6.55 2.00
N HIS A 238 -14.28 -7.64 2.05
CA HIS A 238 -14.62 -8.82 2.84
C HIS A 238 -14.71 -8.49 4.34
N LEU A 239 -13.71 -7.81 4.88
CA LEU A 239 -13.69 -7.39 6.28
C LEU A 239 -14.79 -6.37 6.60
N ILE A 240 -15.18 -5.51 5.65
CA ILE A 240 -16.35 -4.62 5.81
C ILE A 240 -17.62 -5.44 5.96
N ARG A 241 -17.88 -6.39 5.05
CA ARG A 241 -19.06 -7.26 5.10
C ARG A 241 -19.16 -8.08 6.39
N LYS A 242 -18.00 -8.43 6.97
CA LYS A 242 -17.90 -9.14 8.25
C LYS A 242 -17.94 -8.23 9.49
N GLY A 243 -17.93 -6.91 9.33
CA GLY A 243 -17.86 -5.96 10.45
C GLY A 243 -16.51 -5.98 11.18
N LEU A 244 -15.44 -6.45 10.52
CA LEU A 244 -14.09 -6.59 11.09
C LEU A 244 -13.13 -5.48 10.66
N ARG A 245 -13.45 -4.70 9.62
CA ARG A 245 -12.52 -3.71 9.03
C ARG A 245 -12.05 -2.64 10.02
N THR A 246 -12.86 -2.26 11.00
CA THR A 246 -12.49 -1.29 12.05
C THR A 246 -11.56 -1.86 13.11
N ARG A 247 -11.40 -3.19 13.17
CA ARG A 247 -10.55 -3.88 14.16
C ARG A 247 -9.09 -4.01 13.73
N CYS A 248 -8.77 -3.71 12.48
CA CYS A 248 -7.43 -3.86 11.96
C CYS A 248 -7.06 -2.76 10.97
N SER A 249 -5.76 -2.67 10.68
CA SER A 249 -5.21 -1.91 9.57
C SER A 249 -4.58 -2.87 8.55
N LEU A 250 -4.67 -2.50 7.28
CA LEU A 250 -4.11 -3.26 6.16
C LEU A 250 -2.83 -2.59 5.68
N ILE A 251 -1.73 -3.32 5.63
CA ILE A 251 -0.45 -2.87 5.08
C ILE A 251 -0.18 -3.70 3.82
N ALA A 252 0.08 -3.04 2.70
CA ALA A 252 0.43 -3.73 1.46
C ALA A 252 1.96 -3.78 1.31
N PHE A 253 2.58 -4.93 1.54
CA PHE A 253 3.98 -5.18 1.21
C PHE A 253 4.03 -5.70 -0.22
N SER A 254 4.16 -4.78 -1.18
CA SER A 254 3.88 -5.04 -2.59
C SER A 254 5.07 -4.84 -3.51
N GLY A 255 5.32 -5.85 -4.35
CA GLY A 255 6.26 -5.81 -5.46
C GLY A 255 5.67 -5.14 -6.69
N ALA A 256 4.34 -5.15 -6.87
CA ALA A 256 3.68 -4.48 -8.00
C ALA A 256 3.60 -2.94 -7.87
N ALA A 257 3.62 -2.41 -6.65
CA ALA A 257 3.49 -0.98 -6.37
C ALA A 257 4.78 -0.23 -6.73
N ARG A 258 4.71 0.67 -7.71
CA ARG A 258 5.91 1.29 -8.31
C ARG A 258 5.79 2.77 -8.63
N ASP A 259 4.58 3.23 -8.93
CA ASP A 259 4.30 4.62 -9.31
C ASP A 259 3.22 5.25 -8.40
N THR A 260 3.08 6.58 -8.50
CA THR A 260 2.14 7.38 -7.70
C THR A 260 0.69 6.93 -7.84
N HIS A 261 0.30 6.45 -9.03
CA HIS A 261 -1.05 5.97 -9.29
C HIS A 261 -1.30 4.59 -8.66
N SER A 262 -0.37 3.65 -8.79
CA SER A 262 -0.46 2.33 -8.15
C SER A 262 -0.59 2.45 -6.62
N LEU A 263 0.16 3.37 -6.01
CA LEU A 263 0.08 3.69 -4.59
C LEU A 263 -1.29 4.29 -4.23
N ALA A 264 -1.78 5.24 -5.01
CA ALA A 264 -3.09 5.85 -4.80
C ALA A 264 -4.23 4.82 -4.94
N VAL A 265 -4.15 3.90 -5.89
CA VAL A 265 -5.14 2.82 -6.06
C VAL A 265 -5.15 1.91 -4.84
N LEU A 266 -3.99 1.45 -4.36
CA LEU A 266 -3.90 0.62 -3.15
C LEU A 266 -4.52 1.31 -1.92
N ILE A 267 -4.19 2.58 -1.70
CA ILE A 267 -4.72 3.35 -0.58
C ILE A 267 -6.24 3.58 -0.75
N GLY A 268 -6.68 3.99 -1.93
CA GLY A 268 -8.08 4.25 -2.23
C GLY A 268 -8.98 3.01 -2.17
N TYR A 269 -8.41 1.81 -2.30
CA TYR A 269 -9.09 0.54 -2.08
C TYR A 269 -8.85 -0.08 -0.70
N GLY A 270 -8.19 0.65 0.20
CA GLY A 270 -8.26 0.39 1.62
C GLY A 270 -6.97 -0.07 2.30
N ALA A 271 -5.82 -0.02 1.62
CA ALA A 271 -4.53 -0.09 2.30
C ALA A 271 -4.35 1.15 3.19
N ASN A 272 -4.04 0.94 4.46
CA ASN A 272 -3.67 2.02 5.35
C ASN A 272 -2.25 2.50 5.05
N ALA A 273 -1.31 1.56 4.85
CA ALA A 273 0.06 1.85 4.44
C ALA A 273 0.48 0.92 3.29
N VAL A 274 1.46 1.35 2.49
CA VAL A 274 2.02 0.61 1.38
C VAL A 274 3.54 0.63 1.49
N CYS A 275 4.15 -0.55 1.45
CA CYS A 275 5.59 -0.75 1.33
C CYS A 275 5.90 -1.26 -0.09
N PRO A 276 6.34 -0.37 -1.00
CA PRO A 276 6.69 -0.74 -2.37
C PRO A 276 8.10 -1.36 -2.42
N TRP A 277 8.28 -2.54 -1.83
CA TRP A 277 9.60 -3.12 -1.55
C TRP A 277 10.44 -3.34 -2.82
N LEU A 278 9.82 -3.79 -3.92
CA LEU A 278 10.53 -4.04 -5.17
C LEU A 278 10.90 -2.74 -5.89
N ALA A 279 10.04 -1.72 -5.81
CA ALA A 279 10.35 -0.41 -6.36
C ALA A 279 11.47 0.28 -5.58
N LEU A 280 11.52 0.13 -4.26
CA LEU A 280 12.63 0.62 -3.42
C LEU A 280 13.95 -0.08 -3.76
N ALA A 281 13.95 -1.42 -3.88
CA ALA A 281 15.13 -2.16 -4.31
C ALA A 281 15.57 -1.77 -5.74
N THR A 282 14.61 -1.53 -6.63
CA THR A 282 14.86 -1.06 -8.00
C THR A 282 15.42 0.37 -8.01
N ALA A 283 14.90 1.23 -7.15
CA ALA A 283 15.38 2.59 -6.98
C ALA A 283 16.86 2.57 -6.56
N GLU A 284 17.21 1.80 -5.52
CA GLU A 284 18.60 1.66 -5.07
C GLU A 284 19.53 1.17 -6.19
N ALA A 285 19.09 0.21 -7.01
CA ALA A 285 19.84 -0.26 -8.17
C ALA A 285 20.07 0.87 -9.21
N ILE A 286 19.04 1.67 -9.52
CA ILE A 286 19.15 2.83 -10.42
C ILE A 286 20.13 3.89 -9.86
N GLY A 287 20.10 4.13 -8.55
CA GLY A 287 21.03 5.06 -7.88
C GLY A 287 22.48 4.58 -7.93
N ALA A 288 22.69 3.26 -7.79
CA ALA A 288 24.00 2.62 -7.84
C ALA A 288 24.59 2.51 -9.26
N GLU A 289 23.76 2.28 -10.28
CA GLU A 289 24.16 2.31 -11.71
C GLU A 289 24.82 3.65 -12.05
N GLY A 290 24.26 4.74 -11.51
CA GLY A 290 24.73 6.09 -11.69
C GLY A 290 24.14 6.78 -12.93
N TYR A 291 24.10 8.10 -12.89
CA TYR A 291 23.59 8.93 -13.97
C TYR A 291 24.42 10.21 -14.05
N ARG A 292 24.78 10.61 -15.28
CA ARG A 292 25.61 11.82 -15.55
C ARG A 292 26.95 11.87 -14.79
N GLY A 293 27.53 10.71 -14.49
CA GLY A 293 28.81 10.60 -13.79
C GLY A 293 28.72 10.63 -12.26
N GLU A 294 27.51 10.72 -11.71
CA GLU A 294 27.26 10.68 -10.27
C GLU A 294 26.59 9.34 -9.88
N ARG A 295 26.68 8.98 -8.60
CA ARG A 295 25.99 7.85 -7.98
C ARG A 295 25.34 8.33 -6.70
N LEU A 296 24.13 7.85 -6.42
CA LEU A 296 23.41 8.21 -5.21
C LEU A 296 23.64 7.14 -4.13
N ALA A 297 23.69 7.58 -2.88
CA ALA A 297 23.65 6.64 -1.76
C ALA A 297 22.24 6.04 -1.62
N ALA A 298 22.12 4.80 -1.14
CA ALA A 298 20.84 4.13 -0.97
C ALA A 298 19.83 4.94 -0.11
N THR A 299 20.33 5.66 0.90
CA THR A 299 19.52 6.55 1.74
C THR A 299 18.93 7.73 0.97
N GLU A 300 19.73 8.33 0.09
CA GLU A 300 19.32 9.45 -0.75
C GLU A 300 18.31 8.99 -1.80
N THR A 301 18.58 7.86 -2.46
CA THR A 301 17.66 7.25 -3.42
C THR A 301 16.29 6.93 -2.79
N THR A 302 16.30 6.31 -1.60
CA THR A 302 15.07 6.01 -0.86
C THR A 302 14.33 7.29 -0.49
N ALA A 303 15.03 8.30 0.03
CA ALA A 303 14.43 9.58 0.40
C ALA A 303 13.78 10.28 -0.81
N ASN A 304 14.47 10.33 -1.96
CA ASN A 304 13.94 10.93 -3.19
C ASN A 304 12.71 10.18 -3.71
N PHE A 305 12.75 8.85 -3.75
CA PHE A 305 11.61 8.05 -4.18
C PHE A 305 10.39 8.26 -3.26
N LEU A 306 10.58 8.25 -1.94
CA LEU A 306 9.51 8.50 -0.98
C LEU A 306 8.95 9.92 -1.11
N HIS A 307 9.82 10.92 -1.31
CA HIS A 307 9.42 12.30 -1.53
C HIS A 307 8.58 12.46 -2.79
N ALA A 308 9.04 11.92 -3.92
CA ALA A 308 8.33 11.93 -5.19
C ALA A 308 6.95 11.26 -5.07
N SER A 309 6.91 10.12 -4.39
CA SER A 309 5.69 9.35 -4.20
C SER A 309 4.68 10.06 -3.29
N ALA A 310 5.15 10.70 -2.20
CA ALA A 310 4.33 11.50 -1.30
C ALA A 310 3.75 12.75 -2.00
N ALA A 311 4.58 13.48 -2.74
CA ALA A 311 4.14 14.63 -3.53
C ALA A 311 3.11 14.22 -4.60
N GLY A 312 3.35 13.10 -5.28
CA GLY A 312 2.41 12.54 -6.26
C GLY A 312 1.06 12.16 -5.64
N LEU A 313 1.06 11.57 -4.44
CA LEU A 313 -0.16 11.23 -3.72
C LEU A 313 -0.96 12.49 -3.32
N LEU A 314 -0.29 13.52 -2.78
CA LEU A 314 -0.90 14.81 -2.48
C LEU A 314 -1.56 15.40 -3.73
N LYS A 315 -0.87 15.38 -4.86
CA LYS A 315 -1.41 15.83 -6.15
C LYS A 315 -2.65 15.04 -6.57
N ILE A 316 -2.65 13.71 -6.43
CA ILE A 316 -3.82 12.88 -6.80
C ILE A 316 -5.01 13.20 -5.91
N MET A 317 -4.82 13.33 -4.59
CA MET A 317 -5.87 13.70 -3.64
C MET A 317 -6.43 15.09 -3.93
N SER A 318 -5.56 16.04 -4.27
CA SER A 318 -5.93 17.44 -4.49
C SER A 318 -6.86 17.62 -5.69
N LYS A 319 -6.79 16.74 -6.71
CA LYS A 319 -7.70 16.73 -7.86
C LYS A 319 -9.18 16.60 -7.49
N MET A 320 -9.49 15.95 -6.37
CA MET A 320 -10.85 15.82 -5.84
C MET A 320 -11.12 16.81 -4.69
N GLY A 321 -10.15 17.65 -4.33
CA GLY A 321 -10.23 18.55 -3.18
C GLY A 321 -10.13 17.83 -1.83
N ILE A 322 -9.48 16.66 -1.78
CA ILE A 322 -9.30 15.88 -0.54
C ILE A 322 -7.99 16.31 0.14
N ALA A 323 -8.09 16.76 1.39
CA ALA A 323 -6.95 17.27 2.15
C ALA A 323 -6.21 16.19 2.96
N THR A 324 -6.90 15.16 3.45
CA THR A 324 -6.33 14.16 4.36
C THR A 324 -6.35 12.77 3.74
N VAL A 325 -5.23 12.06 3.80
CA VAL A 325 -5.13 10.72 3.21
C VAL A 325 -6.03 9.69 3.91
N GLU A 326 -6.34 9.88 5.19
CA GLU A 326 -7.30 9.02 5.91
C GLU A 326 -8.71 9.11 5.32
N SER A 327 -9.09 10.27 4.77
CA SER A 327 -10.37 10.45 4.07
C SER A 327 -10.31 9.90 2.65
N TYR A 328 -9.11 9.79 2.07
CA TYR A 328 -8.89 9.18 0.76
C TYR A 328 -8.87 7.64 0.84
N CYS A 329 -8.37 7.09 1.95
CA CYS A 329 -8.27 5.65 2.18
C CYS A 329 -9.64 4.97 2.14
N GLY A 330 -9.81 4.02 1.22
CA GLY A 330 -11.10 3.33 1.02
C GLY A 330 -12.20 4.15 0.34
N ALA A 331 -11.93 5.39 -0.07
CA ALA A 331 -12.94 6.26 -0.68
C ALA A 331 -13.25 5.94 -2.16
N GLN A 332 -12.44 5.10 -2.81
CA GLN A 332 -12.61 4.68 -4.20
C GLN A 332 -12.80 5.84 -5.17
N ILE A 333 -11.86 6.80 -5.18
CA ILE A 333 -11.88 7.96 -6.09
C ILE A 333 -11.41 7.55 -7.49
N PHE A 334 -12.01 6.49 -8.01
CA PHE A 334 -11.65 5.84 -9.27
C PHE A 334 -12.90 5.44 -10.05
N GLU A 335 -12.72 5.30 -11.34
CA GLU A 335 -13.65 4.61 -12.24
C GLU A 335 -12.93 3.44 -12.91
N ALA A 336 -13.55 2.27 -12.93
CA ALA A 336 -13.00 1.09 -13.57
C ALA A 336 -13.46 0.99 -15.03
N ILE A 337 -12.51 0.89 -15.96
CA ILE A 337 -12.78 0.71 -17.39
C ILE A 337 -12.23 -0.64 -17.83
N GLY A 338 -13.11 -1.52 -18.31
CA GLY A 338 -12.72 -2.83 -18.83
C GLY A 338 -12.61 -3.94 -17.79
N LEU A 339 -13.21 -3.76 -16.61
CA LEU A 339 -13.38 -4.81 -15.61
C LEU A 339 -14.82 -5.33 -15.65
N SER A 340 -15.01 -6.65 -15.55
CA SER A 340 -16.35 -7.23 -15.49
C SER A 340 -17.12 -6.76 -14.25
N GLN A 341 -18.43 -6.57 -14.41
CA GLN A 341 -19.30 -6.15 -13.31
C GLN A 341 -19.25 -7.12 -12.12
N ALA A 342 -19.21 -8.43 -12.39
CA ALA A 342 -19.10 -9.46 -11.35
C ALA A 342 -17.80 -9.35 -10.53
N LEU A 343 -16.67 -9.01 -11.16
CA LEU A 343 -15.40 -8.75 -10.46
C LEU A 343 -15.52 -7.51 -9.57
N VAL A 344 -16.06 -6.42 -10.11
CA VAL A 344 -16.20 -5.14 -9.41
C VAL A 344 -17.16 -5.26 -8.21
N GLU A 345 -18.33 -5.87 -8.39
CA GLU A 345 -19.29 -6.08 -7.30
C GLU A 345 -18.72 -6.90 -6.14
N ARG A 346 -17.86 -7.87 -6.45
CA ARG A 346 -17.29 -8.76 -5.44
C ARG A 346 -16.10 -8.15 -4.70
N HIS A 347 -15.18 -7.52 -5.43
CA HIS A 347 -13.86 -7.11 -4.94
C HIS A 347 -13.64 -5.59 -4.86
N PHE A 348 -14.43 -4.78 -5.57
CA PHE A 348 -14.30 -3.32 -5.65
C PHE A 348 -15.67 -2.63 -5.51
N ALA A 349 -16.51 -3.16 -4.62
CA ALA A 349 -17.93 -2.79 -4.53
C ALA A 349 -18.12 -1.28 -4.35
N GLY A 350 -18.93 -0.66 -5.20
CA GLY A 350 -19.15 0.79 -5.23
C GLY A 350 -18.41 1.53 -6.33
N THR A 351 -17.40 0.91 -6.97
CA THR A 351 -16.69 1.51 -8.09
C THR A 351 -17.54 1.46 -9.36
N PRO A 352 -17.74 2.58 -10.08
CA PRO A 352 -18.40 2.56 -11.37
C PRO A 352 -17.60 1.75 -12.39
N SER A 353 -18.25 0.84 -13.11
CA SER A 353 -17.67 0.14 -14.25
C SER A 353 -18.69 -0.01 -15.36
N ARG A 354 -18.73 1.00 -16.24
CA ARG A 354 -19.74 1.12 -17.30
C ARG A 354 -19.45 0.24 -18.50
N VAL A 355 -18.17 -0.01 -18.75
CA VAL A 355 -17.68 -0.88 -19.82
C VAL A 355 -17.12 -2.12 -19.16
N GLY A 356 -17.88 -3.21 -19.24
CA GLY A 356 -17.44 -4.52 -18.75
C GLY A 356 -16.17 -4.99 -19.47
N GLY A 357 -15.57 -6.07 -18.98
CA GLY A 357 -14.38 -6.64 -19.61
C GLY A 357 -13.88 -7.84 -18.84
N ILE A 358 -12.61 -7.81 -18.45
CA ILE A 358 -11.91 -8.97 -17.91
C ILE A 358 -12.43 -9.37 -16.51
N GLY A 359 -12.36 -10.67 -16.22
CA GLY A 359 -12.66 -11.26 -14.92
C GLY A 359 -11.41 -11.80 -14.23
N LEU A 360 -11.62 -12.60 -13.19
CA LEU A 360 -10.51 -13.21 -12.42
C LEU A 360 -9.66 -14.15 -13.28
N ASN A 361 -10.26 -14.87 -14.23
CA ASN A 361 -9.55 -15.85 -15.06
C ASN A 361 -8.54 -15.17 -15.99
N GLU A 362 -8.94 -14.05 -16.60
CA GLU A 362 -8.07 -13.27 -17.48
C GLU A 362 -6.95 -12.60 -16.68
N ILE A 363 -7.26 -12.05 -15.50
CA ILE A 363 -6.24 -11.49 -14.59
C ILE A 363 -5.23 -12.57 -14.19
N GLU A 364 -5.71 -13.77 -13.83
CA GLU A 364 -4.84 -14.89 -13.50
C GLU A 364 -3.95 -15.30 -14.69
N ALA A 365 -4.51 -15.34 -15.90
CA ALA A 365 -3.74 -15.64 -17.12
C ALA A 365 -2.65 -14.60 -17.40
N GLU A 366 -2.90 -13.31 -17.14
CA GLU A 366 -1.88 -12.26 -17.27
C GLU A 366 -0.73 -12.44 -16.27
N VAL A 367 -1.05 -12.72 -15.00
CA VAL A 367 -0.05 -13.00 -13.96
C VAL A 367 0.80 -14.20 -14.34
N ARG A 368 0.18 -15.29 -14.80
CA ARG A 368 0.88 -16.49 -15.29
C ARG A 368 1.78 -16.19 -16.47
N ARG A 369 1.38 -15.30 -17.38
CA ARG A 369 2.19 -14.88 -18.53
C ARG A 369 3.45 -14.13 -18.10
N TRP A 370 3.34 -13.18 -17.17
CA TRP A 370 4.51 -12.46 -16.64
C TRP A 370 5.45 -13.38 -15.87
N HIS A 371 4.88 -14.25 -15.02
CA HIS A 371 5.64 -15.22 -14.27
C HIS A 371 6.40 -16.19 -15.19
N ALA A 372 5.72 -16.78 -16.19
CA ALA A 372 6.37 -17.62 -17.19
C ALA A 372 7.47 -16.87 -17.96
N ALA A 373 7.26 -15.62 -18.37
CA ALA A 373 8.30 -14.83 -19.03
C ALA A 373 9.51 -14.50 -18.12
N ALA A 374 9.30 -14.44 -16.81
CA ALA A 374 10.34 -14.18 -15.82
C ALA A 374 11.17 -15.43 -15.47
N PHE A 375 10.54 -16.60 -15.45
CA PHE A 375 11.14 -17.85 -14.95
C PHE A 375 11.29 -18.96 -16.00
N ALA A 376 10.84 -18.76 -17.24
CA ALA A 376 11.05 -19.72 -18.33
C ALA A 376 12.55 -19.90 -18.62
N GLY A 377 13.05 -21.11 -18.35
CA GLY A 377 14.45 -21.48 -18.52
C GLY A 377 15.03 -22.31 -17.36
N GLU A 378 14.37 -22.33 -16.21
CA GLU A 378 14.72 -23.19 -15.07
C GLU A 378 13.67 -24.29 -14.94
N GLY A 379 13.92 -25.42 -15.61
CA GLY A 379 13.31 -26.66 -15.15
C GLY A 379 13.86 -26.98 -13.76
N LEU A 380 13.00 -27.01 -12.74
CA LEU A 380 13.05 -27.96 -11.62
C LEU A 380 14.45 -28.36 -11.09
N THR A 381 15.36 -27.43 -10.81
CA THR A 381 16.60 -27.76 -10.08
C THR A 381 17.18 -26.56 -9.34
N VAL A 382 16.60 -26.18 -8.19
CA VAL A 382 17.40 -25.67 -7.06
C VAL A 382 16.77 -26.16 -5.75
N ALA A 383 17.44 -27.11 -5.11
CA ALA A 383 17.09 -27.53 -3.75
C ALA A 383 17.23 -26.32 -2.80
N HIS A 384 16.13 -25.92 -2.16
CA HIS A 384 16.14 -24.90 -1.12
C HIS A 384 16.84 -25.42 0.14
N GLU A 385 18.07 -24.97 0.40
CA GLU A 385 18.60 -24.94 1.77
C GLU A 385 17.89 -23.83 2.54
N HIS A 386 17.02 -24.25 3.46
CA HIS A 386 16.37 -23.39 4.44
C HIS A 386 17.41 -22.65 5.30
N ALA A 387 17.48 -21.33 5.17
CA ALA A 387 18.02 -20.45 6.20
C ALA A 387 16.86 -19.80 6.98
N ILE A 388 16.17 -20.61 7.79
CA ILE A 388 15.35 -20.12 8.91
C ILE A 388 15.98 -20.67 10.19
N ALA A 389 16.91 -19.91 10.77
CA ALA A 389 17.35 -20.02 12.16
C ALA A 389 18.04 -18.70 12.53
N GLY A 390 17.67 -17.95 13.57
CA GLY A 390 16.61 -18.12 14.54
C GLY A 390 16.58 -16.89 15.45
N LEU A 391 15.39 -16.51 15.90
CA LEU A 391 15.19 -15.60 17.04
C LEU A 391 13.97 -16.12 17.81
N ALA A 392 14.21 -17.19 18.56
CA ALA A 392 13.32 -17.63 19.63
C ALA A 392 14.08 -17.48 20.97
N PRO A 393 13.44 -16.96 22.03
CA PRO A 393 14.07 -16.73 23.31
C PRO A 393 14.26 -18.05 24.08
N GLN A 394 15.48 -18.29 24.57
CA GLN A 394 15.82 -19.40 25.46
C GLN A 394 15.06 -19.30 26.79
N PRO A 395 14.36 -20.35 27.26
CA PRO A 395 13.87 -20.41 28.64
C PRO A 395 15.03 -20.78 29.59
N GLY A 396 15.11 -20.05 30.70
CA GLY A 396 16.22 -20.14 31.65
C GLY A 396 16.35 -21.50 32.34
N SER A 397 17.60 -21.93 32.50
CA SER A 397 17.99 -23.02 33.40
C SER A 397 18.66 -22.45 34.66
N ARG A 398 17.92 -22.49 35.78
CA ARG A 398 18.52 -22.60 37.12
C ARG A 398 18.94 -24.07 37.33
N ARG A 399 20.20 -24.31 37.73
CA ARG A 399 20.58 -25.03 38.98
C ARG A 399 22.07 -25.41 39.02
N GLU A 400 22.62 -25.24 40.23
CA GLU A 400 23.76 -25.93 40.87
C GLU A 400 25.14 -25.72 40.21
N GLN A 401 26.15 -25.13 40.85
CA GLN A 401 26.60 -25.19 42.25
C GLN A 401 27.04 -23.83 42.79
#